data_AF-S9V1H7-F1
#
_entry.id   AF-S9V1H7-F1
#
_cell.length_a   1.000
_cell.length_b   1.000
_cell.length_c   1.000
_cell.angle_alpha   90.00
_cell.angle_beta   90.00
_cell.angle_gamma   90.00
#
_symmetry.space_group_name_H-M   'P 1'
#
loop_
_entity.id
_entity.type
_entity.pdbx_description
1 polymer ?
#
loop_
_entity_poly.entity_id
_entity_poly.type
_entity_poly.pdbx_seq_one_letter_code
_entity_poly.pdbx_strand_id
1 'polypeptide(L)'
;MGDALATYFEAESAFRTHSGNMTGYMGSYTALGLARMCYETLLEYGVLARRACEVRAPCPALERVIEANVLLSGLGFESCGLGAAHAIHNGLTALDETHHFWHGEKVAVGVLASLFLADRPAQLIDTVFAFCEQVGLPTTLADIGIVDATDEKLQRVAALATAAGETIHCEAGVVTPEAVVASIRSADAYGRVRKGQ
;
A
#
# COMPACT_ATOMS: atom_id res chain seq x y z
N MET A 1 -4.34 1.59 -9.30
CA MET A 1 -3.05 2.20 -8.93
C MET A 1 -2.76 2.08 -7.44
N GLY A 2 -3.62 2.53 -6.52
CA GLY A 2 -3.33 2.39 -5.08
C GLY A 2 -3.11 0.95 -4.60
N ASP A 3 -3.91 0.01 -5.13
CA ASP A 3 -3.75 -1.43 -4.88
C ASP A 3 -2.43 -1.98 -5.46
N ALA A 4 -2.20 -1.72 -6.76
CA ALA A 4 -0.98 -2.14 -7.47
C ALA A 4 0.33 -1.52 -6.95
N LEU A 5 0.25 -0.39 -6.25
CA LEU A 5 1.39 0.25 -5.60
C LEU A 5 1.93 -0.61 -4.46
N ALA A 6 1.05 -1.33 -3.74
CA ALA A 6 1.43 -2.19 -2.63
C ALA A 6 2.22 -3.42 -3.07
N THR A 7 1.94 -3.90 -4.29
CA THR A 7 2.48 -5.16 -4.82
C THR A 7 3.99 -5.28 -4.63
N TYR A 8 4.77 -4.25 -4.98
CA TYR A 8 6.23 -4.33 -4.85
C TYR A 8 6.70 -4.41 -3.40
N PHE A 9 6.18 -3.54 -2.54
CA PHE A 9 6.63 -3.46 -1.15
C PHE A 9 6.33 -4.73 -0.38
N GLU A 10 5.13 -5.27 -0.58
CA GLU A 10 4.68 -6.50 0.08
C GLU A 10 5.38 -7.74 -0.48
N ALA A 11 5.50 -7.84 -1.80
CA ALA A 11 6.24 -8.90 -2.47
C ALA A 11 7.70 -8.94 -2.00
N GLU A 12 8.34 -7.78 -1.87
CA GLU A 12 9.72 -7.68 -1.40
C GLU A 12 9.86 -8.08 0.07
N SER A 13 8.93 -7.65 0.94
CA SER A 13 8.91 -8.08 2.34
C SER A 13 8.76 -9.59 2.46
N ALA A 14 7.74 -10.18 1.82
CA ALA A 14 7.50 -11.62 1.82
C ALA A 14 8.67 -12.42 1.23
N PHE A 15 9.28 -11.94 0.14
CA PHE A 15 10.43 -12.60 -0.48
C PHE A 15 11.65 -12.59 0.42
N ARG A 16 11.95 -11.46 1.07
CA ARG A 16 13.10 -11.32 1.98
C ARG A 16 12.98 -12.21 3.21
N THR A 17 11.78 -12.40 3.74
CA THR A 17 11.50 -13.24 4.91
C THR A 17 11.25 -14.71 4.56
N HIS A 18 11.27 -15.07 3.27
CA HIS A 18 10.96 -16.42 2.77
C HIS A 18 9.55 -16.88 3.16
N SER A 19 8.62 -15.94 3.30
CA SER A 19 7.21 -16.22 3.59
C SER A 19 6.53 -16.94 2.42
N GLY A 20 5.49 -17.70 2.75
CA GLY A 20 4.64 -18.34 1.76
C GLY A 20 3.79 -17.30 1.01
N ASN A 21 3.72 -17.43 -0.31
CA ASN A 21 2.78 -16.72 -1.16
C ASN A 21 1.38 -17.37 -1.07
N MET A 22 0.45 -17.01 -1.97
CA MET A 22 -0.93 -17.54 -1.94
C MET A 22 -1.04 -19.06 -2.17
N THR A 23 0.02 -19.72 -2.66
CA THR A 23 0.11 -21.18 -2.79
C THR A 23 0.68 -21.86 -1.55
N GLY A 24 1.16 -21.09 -0.56
CA GLY A 24 1.85 -21.58 0.64
C GLY A 24 3.36 -21.81 0.47
N TYR A 25 3.92 -21.57 -0.71
CA TYR A 25 5.35 -21.71 -1.00
C TYR A 25 6.04 -20.36 -1.19
N MET A 26 7.36 -20.31 -1.08
CA MET A 26 8.12 -19.09 -1.32
C MET A 26 7.90 -18.56 -2.74
N GLY A 27 7.81 -17.23 -2.86
CA GLY A 27 7.74 -16.55 -4.15
C GLY A 27 8.94 -16.81 -5.06
N SER A 28 8.70 -16.83 -6.37
CA SER A 28 9.78 -16.96 -7.35
C SER A 28 10.47 -15.62 -7.63
N TYR A 29 11.72 -15.64 -8.08
CA TYR A 29 12.41 -14.45 -8.58
C TYR A 29 11.63 -13.76 -9.71
N THR A 30 10.92 -14.53 -10.56
CA THR A 30 10.06 -13.98 -11.61
C THR A 30 8.92 -13.15 -11.01
N ALA A 31 8.24 -13.66 -9.98
CA ALA A 31 7.14 -12.94 -9.32
C ALA A 31 7.63 -11.63 -8.67
N LEU A 32 8.78 -11.66 -8.00
CA LEU A 32 9.41 -10.43 -7.47
C LEU A 32 9.76 -9.44 -8.59
N GLY A 33 10.29 -9.93 -9.71
CA GLY A 33 10.59 -9.11 -10.89
C GLY A 33 9.35 -8.43 -11.47
N LEU A 34 8.23 -9.15 -11.57
CA LEU A 34 6.94 -8.61 -12.02
C LEU A 34 6.39 -7.56 -11.04
N ALA A 35 6.48 -7.82 -9.73
CA ALA A 35 6.06 -6.87 -8.70
C ALA A 35 6.87 -5.56 -8.79
N ARG A 36 8.20 -5.65 -9.00
CA ARG A 36 9.05 -4.48 -9.22
C ARG A 36 8.69 -3.74 -10.51
N MET A 37 8.48 -4.46 -11.61
CA MET A 37 8.06 -3.87 -12.89
C MET A 37 6.71 -3.15 -12.76
N CYS A 38 5.79 -3.67 -11.93
CA CYS A 38 4.53 -3.00 -11.59
C CYS A 38 4.80 -1.61 -10.99
N TYR A 39 5.61 -1.56 -9.93
CA TYR A 39 5.96 -0.30 -9.25
C TYR A 39 6.64 0.72 -10.19
N GLU A 40 7.64 0.29 -10.96
CA GLU A 40 8.35 1.15 -11.90
C GLU A 40 7.40 1.69 -13.00
N THR A 41 6.51 0.84 -13.52
CA THR A 41 5.49 1.24 -14.51
C THR A 41 4.52 2.28 -13.94
N LEU A 42 4.09 2.11 -12.68
CA LEU A 42 3.22 3.08 -12.02
C LEU A 42 3.90 4.43 -11.87
N LEU A 43 5.15 4.47 -11.39
CA LEU A 43 5.88 5.72 -11.22
C LEU A 43 6.11 6.45 -12.55
N GLU A 44 6.44 5.72 -13.61
CA GLU A 44 6.75 6.31 -14.91
C GLU A 44 5.49 6.80 -15.64
N TYR A 45 4.40 6.02 -15.61
CA TYR A 45 3.23 6.27 -16.47
C TYR A 45 1.95 6.66 -15.72
N GLY A 46 1.91 6.57 -14.40
CA GLY A 46 0.69 6.76 -13.60
C GLY A 46 0.02 8.12 -13.78
N VAL A 47 0.81 9.20 -13.78
CA VAL A 47 0.28 10.56 -13.99
C VAL A 47 -0.29 10.71 -15.40
N LEU A 48 0.42 10.22 -16.41
CA LEU A 48 -0.02 10.29 -17.81
C LEU A 48 -1.29 9.47 -18.02
N ALA A 49 -1.36 8.27 -17.45
CA ALA A 49 -2.54 7.40 -17.51
C ALA A 49 -3.75 8.05 -16.82
N ARG A 50 -3.56 8.68 -15.65
CA ARG A 50 -4.63 9.44 -14.98
C ARG A 50 -5.16 10.57 -15.89
N ARG A 51 -4.27 11.38 -16.47
CA ARG A 51 -4.68 12.47 -17.38
C ARG A 51 -5.43 11.94 -18.60
N ALA A 52 -4.98 10.82 -19.16
CA ALA A 52 -5.66 10.15 -20.27
C ALA A 52 -7.10 9.73 -19.90
N CYS A 53 -7.32 9.20 -18.70
CA CYS A 53 -8.66 8.89 -18.19
C CYS A 53 -9.53 10.16 -18.02
N GLU A 54 -8.98 11.24 -17.46
CA GLU A 54 -9.70 12.50 -17.21
C GLU A 54 -10.26 13.11 -18.52
N VAL A 55 -9.50 13.01 -19.62
CA VAL A 55 -9.93 13.51 -20.94
C VAL A 55 -10.55 12.43 -21.83
N ARG A 56 -10.74 11.21 -21.31
CA ARG A 56 -11.29 10.04 -22.03
C ARG A 56 -10.57 9.74 -23.35
N ALA A 57 -9.24 9.87 -23.37
CA ALA A 57 -8.42 9.62 -24.56
C ALA A 57 -7.44 8.47 -24.30
N PRO A 58 -7.72 7.24 -24.77
CA PRO A 58 -6.81 6.12 -24.63
C PRO A 58 -5.45 6.42 -25.24
N CYS A 59 -4.39 6.04 -24.55
CA CYS A 59 -3.01 6.24 -25.00
C CYS A 59 -2.11 5.11 -24.49
N PRO A 60 -0.90 4.94 -25.05
CA PRO A 60 0.00 3.87 -24.62
C PRO A 60 0.39 3.92 -23.14
N ALA A 61 0.35 5.10 -22.48
CA ALA A 61 0.61 5.19 -21.05
C ALA A 61 -0.55 4.58 -20.23
N LEU A 62 -1.80 4.79 -20.66
CA LEU A 62 -2.97 4.20 -20.03
C LEU A 62 -2.95 2.67 -20.13
N GLU A 63 -2.66 2.13 -21.32
CA GLU A 63 -2.58 0.67 -21.53
C GLU A 63 -1.53 0.02 -20.61
N ARG A 64 -0.34 0.63 -20.47
CA ARG A 64 0.71 0.15 -19.56
C ARG A 64 0.25 0.12 -18.10
N VAL A 65 -0.47 1.16 -17.66
CA VAL A 65 -0.97 1.22 -16.28
C VAL A 65 -2.14 0.26 -16.05
N ILE A 66 -2.96 -0.01 -17.07
CA ILE A 66 -3.98 -1.07 -17.01
C ILE A 66 -3.30 -2.44 -16.85
N GLU A 67 -2.29 -2.74 -17.66
CA GLU A 67 -1.51 -3.97 -17.53
C GLU A 67 -0.83 -4.08 -16.15
N ALA A 68 -0.22 -3.00 -15.66
CA ALA A 68 0.37 -2.97 -14.33
C ALA A 68 -0.67 -3.25 -13.23
N ASN A 69 -1.84 -2.61 -13.30
CA ASN A 69 -2.90 -2.78 -12.31
C ASN A 69 -3.51 -4.18 -12.30
N VAL A 70 -3.51 -4.88 -13.43
CA VAL A 70 -4.22 -6.16 -13.59
C VAL A 70 -3.25 -7.34 -13.62
N LEU A 71 -2.33 -7.36 -14.58
CA LEU A 71 -1.45 -8.48 -14.82
C LEU A 71 -0.25 -8.47 -13.86
N LEU A 72 0.50 -7.36 -13.82
CA LEU A 72 1.72 -7.29 -13.03
C LEU A 72 1.41 -7.31 -11.52
N SER A 73 0.42 -6.51 -11.11
CA SER A 73 -0.10 -6.52 -9.74
C SER A 73 -0.59 -7.90 -9.35
N GLY A 74 -1.47 -8.50 -10.18
CA GLY A 74 -2.08 -9.81 -9.93
C GLY A 74 -1.05 -10.91 -9.71
N LEU A 75 -0.14 -11.09 -10.68
CA LEU A 75 0.91 -12.11 -10.58
C LEU A 75 1.92 -11.79 -9.48
N GLY A 76 2.24 -10.51 -9.28
CA GLY A 76 3.18 -10.06 -8.28
C GLY A 76 2.70 -10.38 -6.86
N PHE A 77 1.47 -10.03 -6.50
CA PHE A 77 0.97 -10.29 -5.15
C PHE A 77 0.70 -11.79 -4.95
N GLU A 78 0.07 -12.46 -5.92
CA GLU A 78 -0.38 -13.85 -5.75
C GLU A 78 0.80 -14.81 -5.67
N SER A 79 1.78 -14.63 -6.56
CA SER A 79 2.93 -15.53 -6.69
C SER A 79 4.18 -15.07 -5.92
N CYS A 80 4.18 -13.89 -5.30
CA CYS A 80 5.28 -13.45 -4.44
C CYS A 80 4.86 -13.32 -2.97
N GLY A 81 3.77 -12.63 -2.68
CA GLY A 81 3.22 -12.51 -1.34
C GLY A 81 2.61 -11.14 -1.03
N LEU A 82 1.93 -11.10 0.11
CA LEU A 82 1.37 -9.91 0.75
C LEU A 82 2.17 -9.57 2.01
N GLY A 83 1.91 -8.40 2.60
CA GLY A 83 2.65 -7.89 3.75
C GLY A 83 1.83 -6.93 4.60
N ALA A 84 2.46 -5.90 5.15
CA ALA A 84 1.78 -4.99 6.07
C ALA A 84 0.68 -4.14 5.42
N ALA A 85 0.79 -3.79 4.14
CA ALA A 85 -0.14 -2.83 3.53
C ALA A 85 -1.57 -3.38 3.46
N HIS A 86 -1.74 -4.62 3.00
CA HIS A 86 -3.05 -5.27 2.95
C HIS A 86 -3.60 -5.62 4.34
N ALA A 87 -2.75 -6.00 5.29
CA ALA A 87 -3.17 -6.22 6.67
C ALA A 87 -3.69 -4.92 7.33
N ILE A 88 -3.02 -3.78 7.11
CA ILE A 88 -3.49 -2.47 7.57
C ILE A 88 -4.79 -2.08 6.86
N HIS A 89 -4.91 -2.33 5.54
CA HIS A 89 -6.17 -2.18 4.82
C HIS A 89 -7.31 -2.96 5.51
N ASN A 90 -7.09 -4.23 5.84
CA ASN A 90 -8.08 -5.06 6.52
C ASN A 90 -8.45 -4.47 7.88
N GLY A 91 -7.47 -3.99 8.64
CA GLY A 91 -7.70 -3.28 9.90
C GLY A 91 -8.57 -2.04 9.74
N LEU A 92 -8.34 -1.23 8.70
CA LEU A 92 -9.13 -0.01 8.42
C LEU A 92 -10.62 -0.30 8.21
N THR A 93 -10.99 -1.49 7.71
CA THR A 93 -12.39 -1.89 7.53
C THR A 93 -13.19 -1.98 8.83
N ALA A 94 -12.52 -2.02 9.98
CA ALA A 94 -13.17 -1.93 11.29
C ALA A 94 -13.90 -0.61 11.55
N LEU A 95 -13.55 0.44 10.78
CA LEU A 95 -14.06 1.79 10.95
C LEU A 95 -15.09 2.07 9.85
N ASP A 96 -16.36 2.23 10.22
CA ASP A 96 -17.47 2.44 9.29
C ASP A 96 -17.27 3.68 8.39
N GLU A 97 -16.59 4.70 8.91
CA GLU A 97 -16.24 5.91 8.15
C GLU A 97 -15.34 5.64 6.94
N THR A 98 -14.66 4.50 6.87
CA THR A 98 -13.81 4.13 5.72
C THR A 98 -14.55 3.33 4.63
N HIS A 99 -15.80 2.91 4.88
CA HIS A 99 -16.50 1.94 4.01
C HIS A 99 -16.85 2.49 2.62
N HIS A 100 -16.98 3.80 2.48
CA HIS A 100 -17.28 4.45 1.20
C HIS A 100 -16.04 4.70 0.32
N PHE A 101 -14.84 4.41 0.84
CA PHE A 101 -13.60 4.48 0.07
C PHE A 101 -13.30 3.16 -0.63
N TRP A 102 -12.74 3.27 -1.83
CA TRP A 102 -12.33 2.16 -2.66
C TRP A 102 -11.21 1.36 -1.99
N HIS A 103 -11.11 0.07 -2.32
CA HIS A 103 -10.05 -0.82 -1.86
C HIS A 103 -8.65 -0.19 -1.99
N GLY A 104 -8.29 0.25 -3.20
CA GLY A 104 -6.99 0.85 -3.48
C GLY A 104 -6.71 2.17 -2.74
N GLU A 105 -7.73 2.90 -2.29
CA GLU A 105 -7.55 4.12 -1.49
C GLU A 105 -7.09 3.75 -0.07
N LYS A 106 -7.75 2.77 0.54
CA LYS A 106 -7.35 2.24 1.85
C LYS A 106 -6.00 1.50 1.80
N VAL A 107 -5.75 0.74 0.72
CA VAL A 107 -4.44 0.08 0.52
C VAL A 107 -3.32 1.11 0.40
N ALA A 108 -3.54 2.24 -0.29
CA ALA A 108 -2.52 3.29 -0.36
C ALA A 108 -2.13 3.83 1.03
N VAL A 109 -3.09 4.03 1.94
CA VAL A 109 -2.79 4.39 3.33
C VAL A 109 -2.00 3.29 4.04
N GLY A 110 -2.36 2.02 3.81
CA GLY A 110 -1.60 0.87 4.29
C GLY A 110 -0.14 0.84 3.79
N VAL A 111 0.08 1.14 2.50
CA VAL A 111 1.43 1.24 1.92
C VAL A 111 2.22 2.32 2.65
N LEU A 112 1.67 3.53 2.77
CA LEU A 112 2.39 4.65 3.39
C LEU A 112 2.76 4.34 4.84
N ALA A 113 1.86 3.77 5.63
CA ALA A 113 2.15 3.30 6.99
C ALA A 113 3.23 2.20 7.01
N SER A 114 3.15 1.23 6.09
CA SER A 114 4.13 0.14 6.02
C SER A 114 5.56 0.61 5.75
N LEU A 115 5.75 1.73 5.04
CA LEU A 115 7.09 2.28 4.78
C LEU A 115 7.76 2.76 6.07
N PHE A 116 6.98 3.35 7.00
CA PHE A 116 7.49 3.72 8.34
C PHE A 116 7.69 2.48 9.22
N LEU A 117 6.77 1.51 9.14
CA LEU A 117 6.87 0.26 9.89
C LEU A 117 8.16 -0.50 9.55
N ALA A 118 8.51 -0.56 8.27
CA ALA A 118 9.66 -1.29 7.75
C ALA A 118 10.96 -0.46 7.69
N ASP A 119 11.00 0.71 8.36
CA ASP A 119 12.15 1.62 8.39
C ASP A 119 12.76 1.90 7.01
N ARG A 120 11.89 2.24 6.04
CA ARG A 120 12.31 2.48 4.66
C ARG A 120 13.09 3.80 4.53
N PRO A 121 14.05 3.90 3.59
CA PRO A 121 14.82 5.11 3.39
C PRO A 121 13.94 6.34 3.13
N ALA A 122 14.29 7.48 3.72
CA ALA A 122 13.52 8.72 3.63
C ALA A 122 13.24 9.16 2.18
N GLN A 123 14.18 8.95 1.26
CA GLN A 123 14.00 9.29 -0.17
C GLN A 123 12.93 8.42 -0.84
N LEU A 124 12.84 7.14 -0.46
CA LEU A 124 11.80 6.24 -0.96
C LEU A 124 10.43 6.64 -0.42
N ILE A 125 10.35 6.97 0.88
CA ILE A 125 9.13 7.50 1.51
C ILE A 125 8.65 8.75 0.74
N ASP A 126 9.52 9.73 0.54
CA ASP A 126 9.21 10.96 -0.20
C ASP A 126 8.71 10.68 -1.62
N THR A 127 9.35 9.75 -2.33
CA THR A 127 8.97 9.34 -3.69
C THR A 127 7.56 8.76 -3.73
N VAL A 128 7.21 7.87 -2.79
CA VAL A 128 5.90 7.20 -2.77
C VAL A 128 4.79 8.19 -2.38
N PHE A 129 5.04 9.06 -1.40
CA PHE A 129 4.09 10.14 -1.07
C PHE A 129 3.86 11.08 -2.26
N ALA A 130 4.94 11.52 -2.92
CA ALA A 130 4.85 12.37 -4.10
C ALA A 130 4.07 11.72 -5.25
N PHE A 131 4.28 10.42 -5.48
CA PHE A 131 3.49 9.68 -6.45
C PHE A 131 2.00 9.68 -6.09
N CYS A 132 1.65 9.29 -4.86
CA CYS A 132 0.28 9.29 -4.37
C CYS A 132 -0.40 10.65 -4.57
N GLU A 133 0.28 11.74 -4.21
CA GLU A 133 -0.20 13.12 -4.39
C GLU A 133 -0.49 13.44 -5.87
N GLN A 134 0.44 13.10 -6.77
CA GLN A 134 0.31 13.37 -8.21
C GLN A 134 -0.84 12.58 -8.85
N VAL A 135 -1.06 11.33 -8.42
CA VAL A 135 -2.15 10.49 -8.93
C VAL A 135 -3.46 10.59 -8.13
N GLY A 136 -3.47 11.38 -7.05
CA GLY A 136 -4.67 11.69 -6.27
C GLY A 136 -5.11 10.56 -5.33
N LEU A 137 -4.16 9.75 -4.88
CA LEU A 137 -4.38 8.78 -3.80
C LEU A 137 -4.33 9.48 -2.44
N PRO A 138 -5.04 8.94 -1.42
CA PRO A 138 -5.00 9.48 -0.07
C PRO A 138 -3.59 9.36 0.52
N THR A 139 -3.15 10.41 1.23
CA THR A 139 -1.88 10.44 1.95
C THR A 139 -2.02 10.79 3.44
N THR A 140 -3.25 11.04 3.90
CA THR A 140 -3.60 11.22 5.31
C THR A 140 -4.80 10.36 5.69
N LEU A 141 -5.01 10.14 6.99
CA LEU A 141 -6.20 9.48 7.52
C LEU A 141 -7.48 10.26 7.22
N ALA A 142 -7.39 11.59 7.22
CA ALA A 142 -8.53 12.45 6.89
C ALA A 142 -9.00 12.26 5.44
N ASP A 143 -8.09 11.92 4.50
CA ASP A 143 -8.44 11.64 3.11
C ASP A 143 -9.29 10.37 2.95
N ILE A 144 -9.26 9.46 3.93
CA ILE A 144 -10.10 8.25 4.00
C ILE A 144 -11.17 8.35 5.10
N GLY A 145 -11.58 9.57 5.45
CA GLY A 145 -12.72 9.82 6.33
C GLY A 145 -12.42 9.73 7.83
N ILE A 146 -11.20 9.38 8.22
CA ILE A 146 -10.78 9.29 9.63
C ILE A 146 -10.26 10.67 10.07
N VAL A 147 -11.18 11.58 10.33
CA VAL A 147 -10.85 12.95 10.77
C VAL A 147 -10.34 12.95 12.21
N ASP A 148 -11.05 12.24 13.09
CA ASP A 148 -10.69 12.07 14.50
C ASP A 148 -10.09 10.68 14.72
N ALA A 149 -8.77 10.58 14.53
CA ALA A 149 -7.99 9.36 14.73
C ALA A 149 -7.68 9.11 16.22
N THR A 150 -8.72 8.77 16.99
CA THR A 150 -8.59 8.45 18.42
C THR A 150 -7.72 7.21 18.64
N ASP A 151 -7.10 7.10 19.81
CA ASP A 151 -6.33 5.90 20.18
C ASP A 151 -7.15 4.63 20.07
N GLU A 152 -8.41 4.67 20.51
CA GLU A 152 -9.33 3.52 20.43
C GLU A 152 -9.53 3.04 18.98
N LYS A 153 -9.78 3.96 18.04
CA LYS A 153 -9.94 3.61 16.62
C LYS A 153 -8.67 2.99 16.06
N LEU A 154 -7.51 3.62 16.30
CA LEU A 154 -6.24 3.14 15.78
C LEU A 154 -5.84 1.79 16.40
N GLN A 155 -6.12 1.57 17.68
CA GLN A 155 -5.90 0.28 18.34
C GLN A 155 -6.80 -0.81 17.77
N ARG A 156 -8.06 -0.51 17.44
CA ARG A 156 -8.96 -1.47 16.77
C ARG A 156 -8.44 -1.85 15.38
N VAL A 157 -7.97 -0.88 14.60
CA VAL A 157 -7.33 -1.12 13.29
C VAL A 157 -6.09 -2.00 13.46
N ALA A 158 -5.20 -1.65 14.38
CA ALA A 158 -3.95 -2.37 14.61
C ALA A 158 -4.15 -3.79 15.14
N ALA A 159 -5.12 -4.00 16.04
CA ALA A 159 -5.46 -5.32 16.57
C ALA A 159 -5.93 -6.27 15.46
N LEU A 160 -6.75 -5.78 14.52
CA LEU A 160 -7.15 -6.57 13.35
C LEU A 160 -5.99 -6.79 12.38
N ALA A 161 -5.20 -5.75 12.07
CA ALA A 161 -4.06 -5.86 11.16
C ALA A 161 -3.00 -6.86 11.66
N THR A 162 -2.92 -7.10 12.97
CA THR A 162 -1.98 -8.04 13.60
C THR A 162 -2.63 -9.35 14.05
N ALA A 163 -3.89 -9.59 13.68
CA ALA A 163 -4.59 -10.82 14.04
C ALA A 163 -3.83 -12.07 13.58
N ALA A 164 -4.06 -13.21 14.25
CA ALA A 164 -3.46 -14.46 13.84
C ALA A 164 -3.89 -14.83 12.41
N GLY A 165 -2.91 -15.07 11.53
CA GLY A 165 -3.15 -15.37 10.12
C GLY A 165 -3.14 -14.15 9.19
N GLU A 166 -2.98 -12.93 9.71
CA GLU A 166 -2.82 -11.75 8.85
C GLU A 166 -1.48 -11.73 8.10
N THR A 167 -1.48 -10.99 7.00
CA THR A 167 -0.35 -10.89 6.07
C THR A 167 0.81 -10.06 6.61
N ILE A 168 0.58 -9.23 7.63
CA ILE A 168 1.61 -8.41 8.29
C ILE A 168 2.74 -9.26 8.90
N HIS A 169 2.47 -10.53 9.22
CA HIS A 169 3.46 -11.45 9.78
C HIS A 169 4.50 -11.89 8.73
N CYS A 170 4.36 -11.46 7.47
CA CYS A 170 5.40 -11.60 6.46
C CYS A 170 6.49 -10.53 6.55
N GLU A 171 6.30 -9.48 7.35
CA GLU A 171 7.33 -8.47 7.60
C GLU A 171 8.49 -9.03 8.42
N ALA A 172 9.66 -8.39 8.33
CA ALA A 172 10.82 -8.81 9.09
C ALA A 172 10.65 -8.51 10.58
N GLY A 173 10.81 -9.51 11.44
CA GLY A 173 10.68 -9.38 12.89
C GLY A 173 9.24 -9.58 13.38
N VAL A 174 8.99 -9.22 14.63
CA VAL A 174 7.67 -9.34 15.25
C VAL A 174 6.97 -7.98 15.17
N VAL A 175 5.85 -7.91 14.46
CA VAL A 175 5.03 -6.70 14.37
C VAL A 175 3.96 -6.72 15.48
N THR A 176 3.93 -5.68 16.30
CA THR A 176 2.94 -5.52 17.38
C THR A 176 1.88 -4.48 17.02
N PRO A 177 0.68 -4.52 17.63
CA PRO A 177 -0.34 -3.48 17.42
C PRO A 177 0.19 -2.06 17.67
N GLU A 178 1.04 -1.88 18.68
CA GLU A 178 1.63 -0.59 19.02
C GLU A 178 2.53 -0.06 17.90
N ALA A 179 3.32 -0.95 17.27
CA ALA A 179 4.15 -0.60 16.12
C ALA A 179 3.29 -0.18 14.93
N VAL A 180 2.16 -0.88 14.69
CA VAL A 180 1.20 -0.52 13.64
C VAL A 180 0.59 0.85 13.91
N VAL A 181 0.10 1.13 15.13
CA VAL A 181 -0.42 2.45 15.51
C VAL A 181 0.62 3.55 15.31
N ALA A 182 1.86 3.33 15.76
CA ALA A 182 2.95 4.28 15.59
C ALA A 182 3.25 4.57 14.11
N SER A 183 3.24 3.53 13.27
CA SER A 183 3.48 3.66 11.82
C SER A 183 2.35 4.44 11.13
N ILE A 184 1.10 4.19 11.47
CA ILE A 184 -0.07 4.90 10.95
C ILE A 184 -0.02 6.39 11.35
N ARG A 185 0.28 6.68 12.62
CA ARG A 185 0.42 8.06 13.10
C ARG A 185 1.57 8.79 12.41
N SER A 186 2.69 8.12 12.20
CA SER A 186 3.86 8.70 11.53
C SER A 186 3.57 9.03 10.06
N ALA A 187 2.92 8.12 9.35
CA ALA A 187 2.49 8.33 7.97
C ALA A 187 1.46 9.48 7.86
N ASP A 188 0.46 9.51 8.74
CA ASP A 188 -0.54 10.59 8.76
C ASP A 188 0.10 11.95 9.02
N ALA A 189 0.96 12.04 10.04
CA ALA A 189 1.67 13.29 10.37
C ALA A 189 2.56 13.76 9.21
N TYR A 190 3.29 12.84 8.57
CA TYR A 190 4.12 13.17 7.41
C TYR A 190 3.27 13.66 6.22
N GLY A 191 2.15 12.99 5.93
CA GLY A 191 1.21 13.40 4.88
C GLY A 191 0.59 14.78 5.13
N ARG A 192 0.19 15.07 6.38
CA ARG A 192 -0.36 16.39 6.77
C ARG A 192 0.65 17.51 6.55
N VAL A 193 1.89 17.33 7.01
CA VAL A 193 2.97 18.32 6.81
C VAL A 193 3.17 18.63 5.32
N ARG A 194 3.16 17.61 4.45
CA ARG A 194 3.29 17.79 3.00
C ARG A 194 2.12 18.54 2.37
N LYS A 195 0.91 18.38 2.93
CA LYS A 195 -0.28 19.14 2.54
C LYS A 195 -0.39 20.53 3.17
N GLY A 196 0.53 20.90 4.05
CA GLY A 196 0.49 22.15 4.81
C GLY A 196 -0.66 22.21 5.83
N GLN A 197 -1.04 21.05 6.37
CA GLN A 197 -2.08 20.88 7.40
C GLN A 197 -1.49 20.75 8.81
#